data_AF-A0A6P0ISL2-F1
#
_entry.id   AF-A0A6P0ISL2-F1
#
_cell.length_a   1.000
_cell.length_b   1.000
_cell.length_c   1.000
_cell.angle_alpha   90.00
_cell.angle_beta   90.00
_cell.angle_gamma   90.00
#
_symmetry.space_group_name_H-M   'P 1'
#
loop_
_entity.id
_entity.type
_entity.pdbx_description
1 polymer ?
#
loop_
_entity_poly.entity_id
_entity_poly.type
_entity_poly.pdbx_seq_one_letter_code
_entity_poly.pdbx_strand_id
1 'polypeptide(L)'
;LELLKKPGTYEQLDSITKKLSEGLLEIAKDAGHAATGGYISAMFGMFFTGVPVHNFDDAKTCDLSKFTSFHRGMLERGIYLAPSQFEAGFTSLAHTEDDIDRTLAAAKEVISGIKP
;
A
#
# COMPACT_ATOMS: atom_id res chain seq x y z
N LEU A 1 -2.24 -0.95 -27.31
CA LEU A 1 -1.24 -0.53 -26.30
C LEU A 1 -0.69 0.89 -26.52
N GLU A 2 -1.27 1.70 -27.41
CA GLU A 2 -0.75 3.05 -27.74
C GLU A 2 -0.67 4.02 -26.54
N LEU A 3 -1.59 3.89 -25.57
CA LEU A 3 -1.54 4.67 -24.32
C LEU A 3 -0.27 4.42 -23.50
N LEU A 4 0.23 3.17 -23.44
CA LEU A 4 1.44 2.85 -22.67
C LEU A 4 2.74 3.31 -23.35
N LYS A 5 2.66 3.74 -24.61
CA LYS A 5 3.82 4.22 -25.39
C LYS A 5 4.00 5.73 -25.28
N LYS A 6 3.04 6.46 -24.68
CA LYS A 6 3.15 7.91 -24.52
C LYS A 6 4.33 8.23 -23.58
N PRO A 7 5.24 9.15 -23.96
CA PRO A 7 6.28 9.63 -23.05
C PRO A 7 5.68 10.12 -21.73
N GLY A 8 6.31 9.81 -20.59
CA GLY A 8 5.85 10.22 -19.27
C GLY A 8 4.88 9.23 -18.59
N THR A 9 4.41 8.20 -19.30
CA THR A 9 3.42 7.25 -18.77
C THR A 9 3.94 6.46 -17.57
N TYR A 10 5.16 5.93 -17.67
CA TYR A 10 5.74 5.12 -16.60
C TYR A 10 6.27 5.99 -15.47
N GLU A 11 6.71 7.21 -15.78
CA GLU A 11 7.09 8.23 -14.81
C GLU A 11 5.88 8.64 -13.95
N GLN A 12 4.70 8.81 -14.58
CA GLN A 12 3.46 9.04 -13.84
C GLN A 12 3.13 7.87 -12.91
N LEU A 13 3.17 6.62 -13.41
CA LEU A 13 2.91 5.43 -12.60
C LEU A 13 3.88 5.31 -11.42
N ASP A 14 5.17 5.55 -11.66
CA ASP A 14 6.18 5.51 -10.61
C ASP A 14 5.89 6.57 -9.55
N SER A 15 5.61 7.80 -9.96
CA SER A 15 5.33 8.92 -9.04
C SER A 15 4.10 8.67 -8.16
N ILE A 16 2.98 8.21 -8.73
CA ILE A 16 1.75 7.98 -7.94
C ILE A 16 1.90 6.78 -7.01
N THR A 17 2.58 5.72 -7.47
CA THR A 17 2.81 4.51 -6.65
C THR A 17 3.79 4.80 -5.53
N LYS A 18 4.82 5.61 -5.80
CA LYS A 18 5.74 6.11 -4.79
C LYS A 18 4.99 6.81 -3.66
N LYS A 19 4.17 7.82 -4.02
CA LYS A 19 3.37 8.60 -3.08
C LYS A 19 2.48 7.69 -2.21
N LEU A 20 1.82 6.70 -2.84
CA LEU A 20 0.99 5.74 -2.13
C LEU A 20 1.80 4.85 -1.18
N SER A 21 2.86 4.21 -1.67
CA SER A 21 3.65 3.24 -0.91
C SER A 21 4.37 3.89 0.27
N GLU A 22 5.08 5.00 0.03
CA GLU A 22 5.78 5.75 1.07
C GLU A 22 4.80 6.35 2.08
N GLY A 23 3.65 6.86 1.61
CA GLY A 23 2.62 7.41 2.48
C GLY A 23 2.01 6.36 3.41
N LEU A 24 1.73 5.15 2.93
CA LEU A 24 1.23 4.05 3.75
C LEU A 24 2.22 3.66 4.85
N LEU A 25 3.52 3.59 4.53
CA LEU A 25 4.57 3.26 5.48
C LEU A 25 4.75 4.36 6.54
N GLU A 26 4.71 5.63 6.15
CA GLU A 26 4.81 6.75 7.10
C GLU A 26 3.59 6.78 8.03
N ILE A 27 2.38 6.55 7.51
CA ILE A 27 1.17 6.43 8.35
C ILE A 27 1.29 5.30 9.37
N ALA A 28 1.78 4.13 8.95
CA ALA A 28 1.99 3.00 9.85
C ALA A 28 2.98 3.35 10.97
N LYS A 29 4.09 3.98 10.60
CA LYS A 29 5.12 4.46 11.51
C LYS A 29 4.58 5.50 12.51
N ASP A 30 3.86 6.50 12.04
CA ASP A 30 3.26 7.55 12.87
C ASP A 30 2.24 7.00 13.87
N ALA A 31 1.53 5.94 13.50
CA ALA A 31 0.60 5.22 14.38
C ALA A 31 1.30 4.21 15.32
N GLY A 32 2.63 4.08 15.25
CA GLY A 32 3.41 3.20 16.11
C GLY A 32 3.40 1.72 15.69
N HIS A 33 3.05 1.41 14.44
CA HIS A 33 3.11 0.05 13.92
C HIS A 33 4.44 -0.20 13.19
N ALA A 34 5.05 -1.34 13.50
CA ALA A 34 6.12 -1.87 12.68
C ALA A 34 5.55 -2.31 11.33
N ALA A 35 6.01 -1.67 10.26
CA ALA A 35 5.69 -2.03 8.89
C ALA A 35 6.93 -1.86 7.99
N THR A 36 7.03 -2.72 6.99
CA THR A 36 8.02 -2.61 5.91
C THR A 36 7.31 -2.78 4.57
N GLY A 37 7.92 -2.34 3.49
CA GLY A 37 7.29 -2.39 2.18
C GLY A 37 8.09 -1.63 1.15
N GLY A 38 7.48 -1.41 0.00
CA GLY A 38 8.09 -0.66 -1.06
C GLY A 38 7.26 -0.71 -2.34
N TYR A 39 7.87 -0.23 -3.42
CA TYR A 39 7.26 -0.22 -4.73
C TYR A 39 8.31 -0.34 -5.83
N ILE A 40 7.88 -0.79 -7.00
CA ILE A 40 8.65 -0.78 -8.24
C ILE A 40 7.68 -0.41 -9.36
N SER A 41 7.85 0.78 -9.94
CA SER A 41 6.90 1.32 -10.94
C SER A 41 5.46 1.26 -10.41
N ALA A 42 4.53 0.60 -11.11
CA ALA A 42 3.12 0.51 -10.71
C ALA A 42 2.84 -0.47 -9.55
N MET A 43 3.79 -1.33 -9.19
CA MET A 43 3.59 -2.39 -8.20
C MET A 43 4.03 -1.93 -6.82
N PHE A 44 3.25 -2.21 -5.78
CA PHE A 44 3.59 -1.89 -4.39
C PHE A 44 3.16 -2.98 -3.41
N GLY A 45 3.71 -2.93 -2.21
CA GLY A 45 3.32 -3.79 -1.11
C GLY A 45 3.71 -3.21 0.24
N MET A 46 2.98 -3.63 1.29
CA MET A 46 3.22 -3.27 2.68
C MET A 46 2.98 -4.50 3.55
N PHE A 47 3.86 -4.71 4.52
CA PHE A 47 3.93 -5.85 5.42
C PHE A 47 3.94 -5.35 6.87
N PHE A 48 2.99 -5.78 7.69
CA PHE A 48 2.99 -5.49 9.13
C PHE A 48 4.00 -6.39 9.85
N THR A 49 5.28 -6.03 9.79
CA THR A 49 6.38 -6.73 10.46
C THR A 49 7.50 -5.75 10.80
N GLY A 50 8.33 -6.12 11.79
CA GLY A 50 9.51 -5.35 12.22
C GLY A 50 10.81 -5.76 11.52
N VAL A 51 10.78 -6.71 10.59
CA VAL A 51 11.96 -7.18 9.86
C VAL A 51 11.84 -6.90 8.37
N PRO A 52 12.95 -6.69 7.64
CA PRO A 52 12.92 -6.65 6.18
C PRO A 52 12.35 -7.95 5.58
N VAL A 53 11.56 -7.83 4.51
CA VAL A 53 10.97 -8.96 3.79
C VAL A 53 11.70 -9.14 2.46
N HIS A 54 12.52 -10.18 2.34
CA HIS A 54 13.28 -10.53 1.13
C HIS A 54 12.78 -11.81 0.47
N ASN A 55 12.06 -12.63 1.21
CA ASN A 55 11.55 -13.91 0.74
C ASN A 55 10.21 -14.25 1.42
N PHE A 56 9.62 -15.38 1.03
CA PHE A 56 8.34 -15.82 1.56
C PHE A 56 8.39 -16.20 3.04
N ASP A 57 9.51 -16.71 3.54
CA ASP A 57 9.64 -17.06 4.96
C ASP A 57 9.69 -15.80 5.85
N ASP A 58 10.32 -14.72 5.37
CA ASP A 58 10.23 -13.42 6.04
C ASP A 58 8.78 -12.90 6.03
N ALA A 59 8.08 -13.03 4.90
CA ALA A 59 6.70 -12.58 4.76
C ALA A 59 5.75 -13.32 5.73
N LYS A 60 6.01 -14.59 6.06
CA LYS A 60 5.22 -15.34 7.05
C LYS A 60 5.31 -14.77 8.47
N THR A 61 6.30 -13.92 8.76
CA THR A 61 6.43 -13.25 10.07
C THR A 61 5.45 -12.09 10.25
N CYS A 62 4.70 -11.72 9.20
CA CYS A 62 3.75 -10.61 9.25
C CYS A 62 2.58 -10.86 10.19
N ASP A 63 2.11 -9.79 10.82
CA ASP A 63 0.89 -9.78 11.61
C ASP A 63 -0.35 -9.83 10.69
N LEU A 64 -0.82 -11.04 10.43
CA LEU A 64 -2.01 -11.28 9.59
C LEU A 64 -3.30 -10.72 10.21
N SER A 65 -3.36 -10.54 11.53
CA SER A 65 -4.52 -9.97 12.21
C SER A 65 -4.62 -8.46 11.95
N LYS A 66 -3.49 -7.75 12.01
CA LYS A 66 -3.39 -6.35 11.61
C LYS A 66 -3.71 -6.18 10.14
N PHE A 67 -3.14 -7.02 9.27
CA PHE A 67 -3.48 -6.98 7.84
C PHE A 67 -4.98 -7.16 7.59
N THR A 68 -5.60 -8.16 8.23
CA THR A 68 -7.04 -8.42 8.08
C THR A 68 -7.87 -7.22 8.53
N SER A 69 -7.50 -6.59 9.65
CA SER A 69 -8.17 -5.40 10.18
C SER A 69 -8.00 -4.21 9.24
N PHE A 70 -6.79 -4.00 8.72
CA PHE A 70 -6.48 -2.97 7.75
C PHE A 70 -7.26 -3.15 6.45
N HIS A 71 -7.17 -4.33 5.82
CA HIS A 71 -7.88 -4.65 4.58
C HIS A 71 -9.39 -4.44 4.72
N ARG A 72 -10.00 -4.94 5.81
CA ARG A 72 -11.43 -4.75 6.05
C ARG A 72 -11.78 -3.28 6.23
N GLY A 73 -11.01 -2.53 7.02
CA GLY A 73 -11.26 -1.11 7.26
C GLY A 73 -11.11 -0.25 6.00
N MET A 74 -10.19 -0.61 5.11
CA MET A 74 -10.04 0.02 3.79
C MET A 74 -11.23 -0.30 2.88
N LEU A 75 -11.67 -1.56 2.85
CA LEU A 75 -12.82 -1.99 2.07
C LEU A 75 -14.11 -1.30 2.50
N GLU A 76 -14.35 -1.16 3.81
CA GLU A 76 -15.49 -0.41 4.38
C GLU A 76 -15.49 1.08 3.98
N ARG A 77 -14.33 1.63 3.62
CA ARG A 77 -14.16 3.00 3.10
C ARG A 77 -14.16 3.08 1.58
N GLY A 78 -14.47 1.98 0.90
CA GLY A 78 -14.55 1.90 -0.56
C GLY A 78 -13.19 1.78 -1.25
N ILE A 79 -12.12 1.46 -0.53
CA ILE A 79 -10.80 1.20 -1.11
C ILE A 79 -10.55 -0.31 -1.14
N TYR A 80 -10.56 -0.89 -2.34
CA TYR A 80 -10.27 -2.30 -2.55
C TYR A 80 -8.77 -2.51 -2.76
N LEU A 81 -8.12 -3.17 -1.79
CA LEU A 81 -6.72 -3.59 -1.87
C LEU A 81 -6.63 -5.08 -2.19
N ALA A 82 -5.43 -5.57 -2.46
CA ALA A 82 -5.21 -7.01 -2.60
C ALA A 82 -5.68 -7.75 -1.32
N PRO A 83 -6.49 -8.81 -1.44
CA PRO A 83 -7.11 -9.46 -0.28
C PRO A 83 -6.15 -10.34 0.54
N SER A 84 -4.91 -10.52 0.09
CA SER A 84 -3.87 -11.28 0.77
C SER A 84 -2.65 -10.43 1.10
N GLN A 85 -2.10 -10.61 2.30
CA GLN A 85 -0.83 -10.01 2.73
C GLN A 85 0.36 -10.42 1.85
N PHE A 86 0.21 -11.51 1.09
CA PHE A 86 1.25 -12.05 0.20
C PHE A 86 1.07 -11.63 -1.26
N GLU A 87 0.04 -10.86 -1.58
CA GLU A 87 -0.19 -10.29 -2.91
C GLU A 87 0.39 -8.88 -3.01
N ALA A 88 0.66 -8.45 -4.24
CA ALA A 88 1.05 -7.08 -4.54
C ALA A 88 -0.17 -6.25 -4.95
N GLY A 89 -0.17 -4.98 -4.57
CA GLY A 89 -1.06 -3.97 -5.11
C GLY A 89 -0.51 -3.39 -6.42
N PHE A 90 -1.40 -2.93 -7.29
CA PHE A 90 -1.04 -2.25 -8.52
C PHE A 90 -1.81 -0.95 -8.69
N THR A 91 -1.11 0.13 -8.98
CA THR A 91 -1.74 1.36 -9.49
C THR A 91 -1.93 1.26 -11.00
N SER A 92 -2.69 2.19 -11.56
CA SER A 92 -2.96 2.26 -12.99
C SER A 92 -3.05 3.71 -13.44
N LEU A 93 -2.99 3.94 -14.75
CA LEU A 93 -3.12 5.28 -15.34
C LEU A 93 -4.50 5.92 -15.13
N ALA A 94 -5.47 5.16 -14.64
CA ALA A 94 -6.77 5.70 -14.25
C ALA A 94 -6.72 6.37 -12.88
N HIS A 95 -5.73 6.06 -12.04
CA HIS A 95 -5.59 6.66 -10.72
C HIS A 95 -5.01 8.07 -10.84
N THR A 96 -5.66 9.00 -10.15
CA THR A 96 -5.25 10.39 -10.02
C THR A 96 -4.55 10.63 -8.69
N GLU A 97 -3.89 11.79 -8.53
CA GLU A 97 -3.34 12.17 -7.23
C GLU A 97 -4.41 12.25 -6.14
N ASP A 98 -5.61 12.70 -6.48
CA ASP A 98 -6.75 12.77 -5.56
C ASP A 98 -7.18 11.37 -5.08
N ASP A 99 -7.12 10.36 -5.95
CA ASP A 99 -7.39 8.97 -5.55
C ASP A 99 -6.35 8.46 -4.55
N ILE A 100 -5.08 8.82 -4.76
CA ILE A 100 -4.00 8.47 -3.82
C ILE A 100 -4.20 9.20 -2.48
N ASP A 101 -4.53 10.49 -2.49
CA ASP A 101 -4.75 11.27 -1.27
C ASP A 101 -5.95 10.76 -0.47
N ARG A 102 -7.05 10.42 -1.15
CA ARG A 102 -8.22 9.78 -0.53
C ARG A 102 -7.86 8.42 0.07
N THR A 103 -7.04 7.64 -0.63
CA THR A 103 -6.57 6.34 -0.15
C THR A 103 -5.72 6.49 1.11
N LEU A 104 -4.79 7.45 1.13
CA LEU A 104 -3.93 7.72 2.28
C LEU A 104 -4.72 8.27 3.47
N ALA A 105 -5.70 9.14 3.24
CA ALA A 105 -6.59 9.63 4.30
C ALA A 105 -7.39 8.48 4.94
N ALA A 106 -7.97 7.59 4.13
CA ALA A 106 -8.66 6.39 4.61
C ALA A 106 -7.70 5.46 5.38
N ALA A 107 -6.50 5.23 4.86
CA ALA A 107 -5.49 4.40 5.53
C ALA A 107 -5.10 4.96 6.89
N LYS A 108 -4.96 6.28 7.01
CA LYS A 108 -4.65 6.95 8.28
C LYS A 108 -5.72 6.70 9.33
N GLU A 109 -7.00 6.84 8.97
CA GLU A 109 -8.09 6.55 9.90
C GLU A 109 -8.12 5.08 10.32
N VAL A 110 -7.96 4.16 9.36
CA VAL A 110 -8.02 2.72 9.62
C VAL A 110 -6.88 2.29 10.52
N ILE A 111 -5.65 2.66 10.16
CA ILE A 111 -4.44 2.27 10.89
C ILE A 111 -4.47 2.84 12.31
N SER A 112 -4.90 4.09 12.50
CA SER A 112 -5.03 4.69 13.85
C SER A 112 -6.03 3.94 14.75
N GLY A 113 -6.96 3.19 14.18
CA GLY A 113 -7.91 2.35 14.90
C GLY A 113 -7.41 0.94 15.23
N ILE A 114 -6.25 0.54 14.71
CA ILE A 114 -5.64 -0.77 14.96
C ILE A 114 -4.79 -0.68 16.23
N LYS A 115 -4.86 -1.71 17.10
CA LYS A 115 -4.03 -1.75 18.31
C LYS A 115 -2.55 -1.95 17.94
N PRO A 116 -1.61 -1.20 18.56
CA PRO A 116 -0.18 -1.33 18.32
C PRO A 116 0.35 -2.75 18.46
#